data_AF-A0A1V5LNK9-F1
#
_entry.id   AF-A0A1V5LNK9-F1
#
_cell.length_a   1.000
_cell.length_b   1.000
_cell.length_c   1.000
_cell.angle_alpha   90.00
_cell.angle_beta   90.00
_cell.angle_gamma   90.00
#
_symmetry.space_group_name_H-M   'P 1'
#
loop_
_entity.id
_entity.type
_entity.pdbx_description
1 polymer ?
#
loop_
_entity_poly.entity_id
_entity_poly.type
_entity_poly.pdbx_seq_one_letter_code
_entity_poly.pdbx_strand_id
1 'polypeptide(L)'
;MNYEYQDYEYDLYNDYDFTADLDDALHDQLTGTTWEEVVHRLTPETPAEERVPLYQAIRKANLLPNEATFFLIAWAVETIANDRSAELLTAQYQSRFAEMEERLGLGEDAIEHLESAPPEYRALHLEFAQAAAALFVATFQAFGEHKMASLLRQNPDEFDRLYNAGYEFFLGPGEESALEGLWAMKAND
;
A
#
# COMPACT_ATOMS: atom_id res chain seq x y z
N MET A 1 18.97 -19.72 4.42
CA MET A 1 18.41 -20.31 3.18
C MET A 1 18.22 -19.18 2.20
N ASN A 2 18.95 -19.19 1.07
CA ASN A 2 18.74 -18.22 0.00
C ASN A 2 17.54 -18.71 -0.83
N TYR A 3 16.42 -18.02 -0.74
CA TYR A 3 15.30 -18.24 -1.65
C TYR A 3 15.45 -17.28 -2.82
N GLU A 4 15.79 -17.83 -3.98
CA GLU A 4 15.77 -17.13 -5.27
C GLU A 4 14.34 -16.67 -5.54
N TYR A 5 14.14 -15.36 -5.63
CA TYR A 5 12.91 -14.76 -6.13
C TYR A 5 12.72 -15.21 -7.58
N GLN A 6 11.66 -15.96 -7.86
CA GLN A 6 11.20 -16.16 -9.23
C GLN A 6 10.53 -14.87 -9.68
N ASP A 7 11.11 -14.24 -10.71
CA ASP A 7 10.52 -13.12 -11.44
C ASP A 7 9.21 -13.59 -12.08
N TYR A 8 8.08 -13.25 -11.46
CA TYR A 8 6.78 -13.30 -12.11
C TYR A 8 6.60 -12.01 -12.91
N GLU A 9 6.97 -12.03 -14.19
CA GLU A 9 6.57 -11.01 -15.17
C GLU A 9 5.05 -11.06 -15.34
N TYR A 10 4.33 -10.21 -14.60
CA TYR A 10 2.92 -9.95 -14.84
C TYR A 10 2.77 -8.82 -15.85
N ASP A 11 2.53 -9.20 -17.11
CA ASP A 11 2.11 -8.33 -18.22
C ASP A 11 0.69 -7.81 -17.99
N LEU A 12 0.50 -6.95 -16.98
CA LEU A 12 -0.77 -6.27 -16.72
C LEU A 12 -0.66 -4.80 -17.17
N TYR A 13 -1.32 -4.53 -18.31
CA TYR A 13 -1.63 -3.21 -18.87
C TYR A 13 -0.45 -2.34 -19.28
N ASN A 14 0.03 -2.55 -20.51
CA ASN A 14 1.06 -1.75 -21.15
C ASN A 14 0.55 -0.97 -22.38
N ASP A 15 -0.70 -0.48 -22.39
CA ASP A 15 -1.22 0.19 -23.61
C ASP A 15 -2.18 1.37 -23.39
N TYR A 16 -2.14 2.02 -22.22
CA TYR A 16 -2.73 3.35 -22.07
C TYR A 16 -1.81 4.25 -21.25
N ASP A 17 -1.03 5.09 -21.94
CA ASP A 17 -0.29 6.20 -21.35
C ASP A 17 -1.27 7.31 -20.96
N PHE A 18 -2.12 7.02 -19.97
CA PHE A 18 -3.03 8.00 -19.34
C PHE A 18 -2.24 9.11 -18.63
N THR A 19 -0.98 8.85 -18.30
CA THR A 19 -0.11 9.72 -17.51
C THR A 19 0.43 10.93 -18.28
N ALA A 20 0.72 10.79 -19.58
CA ALA A 20 1.31 11.88 -20.37
C ALA A 20 0.33 13.03 -20.67
N ASP A 21 -0.93 12.72 -21.03
CA ASP A 21 -1.94 13.74 -21.37
C ASP A 21 -2.54 14.43 -20.13
N LEU A 22 -2.49 13.77 -18.96
CA LEU A 22 -2.86 14.42 -17.70
C LEU A 22 -1.85 15.51 -17.32
N ASP A 23 -0.57 15.31 -17.61
CA ASP A 23 0.54 16.08 -17.02
C ASP A 23 0.49 17.58 -17.38
N ASP A 24 0.20 17.92 -18.65
CA ASP A 24 0.10 19.32 -19.11
C ASP A 24 -1.26 19.96 -18.73
N ALA A 25 -2.36 19.22 -18.87
CA ALA A 25 -3.69 19.70 -18.56
C ALA A 25 -3.88 19.96 -17.05
N LEU A 26 -3.28 19.12 -16.21
CA LEU A 26 -3.31 19.31 -14.76
C LEU A 26 -2.38 20.45 -14.34
N HIS A 27 -1.22 20.61 -14.98
CA HIS A 27 -0.31 21.71 -14.68
C HIS A 27 -1.01 23.06 -14.89
N ASP A 28 -1.68 23.25 -16.03
CA ASP A 28 -2.44 24.46 -16.34
C ASP A 28 -3.61 24.69 -15.35
N GLN A 29 -4.29 23.62 -14.91
CA GLN A 29 -5.38 23.72 -13.91
C GLN A 29 -4.87 24.00 -12.50
N LEU A 30 -3.64 23.61 -12.17
CA LEU A 30 -3.03 23.84 -10.86
C LEU A 30 -2.40 25.25 -10.76
N THR A 31 -2.10 25.89 -11.89
CA THR A 31 -1.62 27.28 -11.91
C THR A 31 -2.64 28.25 -11.29
N GLY A 32 -2.31 28.80 -10.13
CA GLY A 32 -3.17 29.77 -9.41
C GLY A 32 -4.17 29.15 -8.44
N THR A 33 -4.15 27.82 -8.26
CA THR A 33 -4.95 27.11 -7.25
C THR A 33 -4.09 26.83 -6.01
N THR A 34 -4.64 27.01 -4.81
CA THR A 34 -3.94 26.66 -3.56
C THR A 34 -3.92 25.14 -3.34
N TRP A 35 -2.92 24.62 -2.61
CA TRP A 35 -2.87 23.18 -2.32
C TRP A 35 -4.09 22.75 -1.49
N GLU A 36 -4.61 23.63 -0.62
CA GLU A 36 -5.83 23.38 0.15
C GLU A 36 -7.04 23.16 -0.77
N GLU A 37 -7.19 23.94 -1.82
CA GLU A 37 -8.28 23.79 -2.80
C GLU A 37 -8.15 22.52 -3.63
N VAL A 38 -6.94 22.07 -3.93
CA VAL A 38 -6.68 20.81 -4.65
C VAL A 38 -6.98 19.61 -3.76
N VAL A 39 -6.52 19.63 -2.51
CA VAL A 39 -6.77 18.58 -1.53
C VAL A 39 -8.26 18.53 -1.16
N HIS A 40 -8.94 19.66 -1.03
CA HIS A 40 -10.39 19.68 -0.77
C HIS A 40 -11.25 19.12 -1.91
N ARG A 41 -10.76 19.15 -3.15
CA ARG A 41 -11.43 18.51 -4.29
C ARG A 41 -11.25 16.99 -4.28
N LEU A 42 -10.22 16.49 -3.58
CA LEU A 42 -9.91 15.08 -3.44
C LEU A 42 -10.56 14.56 -2.17
N THR A 43 -11.87 14.31 -2.25
CA THR A 43 -12.59 13.67 -1.17
C THR A 43 -12.23 12.17 -1.12
N PRO A 44 -12.45 11.49 0.02
CA PRO A 44 -12.37 10.03 0.09
C PRO A 44 -13.28 9.30 -0.90
N GLU A 45 -14.23 10.00 -1.52
CA GLU A 45 -15.17 9.49 -2.51
C GLU A 45 -14.57 9.49 -3.94
N THR A 46 -13.45 10.19 -4.18
CA THR A 46 -12.73 10.10 -5.45
C THR A 46 -12.02 8.74 -5.55
N PRO A 47 -12.17 7.99 -6.67
CA PRO A 47 -11.49 6.71 -6.86
C PRO A 47 -9.99 6.81 -6.59
N ALA A 48 -9.41 5.81 -5.92
CA ALA A 48 -8.01 5.82 -5.53
C ALA A 48 -7.07 5.94 -6.75
N GLU A 49 -7.44 5.34 -7.87
CA GLU A 49 -6.72 5.38 -9.14
C GLU A 49 -6.66 6.80 -9.74
N GLU A 50 -7.70 7.61 -9.53
CA GLU A 50 -7.72 9.00 -9.98
C GLU A 50 -6.92 9.91 -9.04
N ARG A 51 -6.81 9.53 -7.76
CA ARG A 51 -6.07 10.30 -6.75
C ARG A 51 -4.56 10.21 -6.94
N VAL A 52 -4.00 9.07 -7.35
CA VAL A 52 -2.54 8.89 -7.48
C VAL A 52 -1.90 9.91 -8.45
N PRO A 53 -2.36 10.06 -9.72
CA PRO A 53 -1.79 11.05 -10.64
C PRO A 53 -1.89 12.49 -10.14
N LEU A 54 -2.98 12.82 -9.44
CA LEU A 54 -3.18 14.15 -8.86
C LEU A 54 -2.14 14.43 -7.75
N TYR A 55 -1.92 13.47 -6.84
CA TYR A 55 -0.90 13.61 -5.80
C TYR A 55 0.53 13.65 -6.37
N GLN A 56 0.80 12.90 -7.45
CA GLN A 56 2.06 13.00 -8.19
C GLN A 56 2.28 14.39 -8.78
N ALA A 57 1.24 15.00 -9.37
CA ALA A 57 1.31 16.36 -9.90
C ALA A 57 1.56 17.40 -8.78
N ILE A 58 0.89 17.27 -7.63
CA ILE A 58 1.13 18.12 -6.44
C ILE A 58 2.59 18.02 -5.99
N ARG A 59 3.16 16.80 -5.94
CA ARG A 59 4.58 16.56 -5.62
C ARG A 59 5.51 17.22 -6.63
N LYS A 60 5.25 17.05 -7.92
CA LYS A 60 6.04 17.65 -9.03
C LYS A 60 6.01 19.18 -8.99
N ALA A 61 4.88 19.76 -8.63
CA ALA A 61 4.71 21.20 -8.46
C ALA A 61 5.27 21.74 -7.13
N ASN A 62 5.77 20.88 -6.23
CA ASN A 62 6.28 21.23 -4.89
C ASN A 62 5.28 22.06 -4.07
N LEU A 63 3.99 21.76 -4.20
CA LEU A 63 2.93 22.49 -3.48
C LEU A 63 2.80 22.06 -2.01
N LEU A 64 3.34 20.89 -1.67
CA LEU A 64 3.33 20.31 -0.33
C LEU A 64 4.73 19.76 0.02
N PRO A 65 5.03 19.59 1.32
CA PRO A 65 6.24 18.87 1.74
C PRO A 65 6.34 17.48 1.11
N ASN A 66 7.57 16.99 0.92
CA ASN A 66 7.83 15.69 0.30
C ASN A 66 7.15 14.57 1.08
N GLU A 67 7.21 14.60 2.41
CA GLU A 67 6.61 13.62 3.30
C GLU A 67 5.08 13.61 3.17
N ALA A 68 4.45 14.79 3.07
CA ALA A 68 3.00 14.89 2.91
C ALA A 68 2.53 14.28 1.58
N THR A 69 3.22 14.57 0.47
CA THR A 69 2.89 13.97 -0.83
C THR A 69 3.25 12.49 -0.91
N PHE A 70 4.31 12.05 -0.22
CA PHE A 70 4.67 10.64 -0.06
C PHE A 70 3.52 9.87 0.60
N PHE A 71 3.01 10.38 1.73
CA PHE A 71 1.87 9.79 2.43
C PHE A 71 0.63 9.70 1.54
N LEU A 72 0.23 10.79 0.87
CA LEU A 72 -0.97 10.80 0.02
C LEU A 72 -0.90 9.75 -1.11
N ILE A 73 0.27 9.65 -1.77
CA ILE A 73 0.49 8.64 -2.82
C ILE A 73 0.45 7.24 -2.21
N ALA A 74 1.17 7.01 -1.10
CA ALA A 74 1.22 5.70 -0.46
C ALA A 74 -0.17 5.22 -0.01
N TRP A 75 -0.95 6.10 0.60
CA TRP A 75 -2.31 5.80 1.06
C TRP A 75 -3.27 5.48 -0.08
N ALA A 76 -3.20 6.22 -1.19
CA ALA A 76 -4.01 5.91 -2.37
C ALA A 76 -3.62 4.56 -2.99
N VAL A 77 -2.32 4.28 -3.12
CA VAL A 77 -1.82 2.98 -3.61
C VAL A 77 -2.22 1.85 -2.66
N GLU A 78 -2.19 2.07 -1.34
CA GLU A 78 -2.60 1.10 -0.33
C GLU A 78 -4.08 0.75 -0.48
N THR A 79 -4.94 1.76 -0.70
CA THR A 79 -6.37 1.55 -0.98
C THR A 79 -6.56 0.62 -2.18
N ILE A 80 -5.87 0.91 -3.30
CA ILE A 80 -5.94 0.09 -4.52
C ILE A 80 -5.42 -1.33 -4.28
N ALA A 81 -4.30 -1.46 -3.56
CA ALA A 81 -3.70 -2.76 -3.27
C ALA A 81 -4.61 -3.62 -2.37
N ASN A 82 -5.29 -3.00 -1.40
CA ASN A 82 -6.25 -3.67 -0.54
C ASN A 82 -7.48 -4.14 -1.30
N ASP A 83 -8.04 -3.31 -2.20
CA ASP A 83 -9.16 -3.70 -3.05
C ASP A 83 -8.77 -4.87 -3.96
N ARG A 84 -7.58 -4.82 -4.58
CA ARG A 84 -7.05 -5.94 -5.39
C ARG A 84 -6.76 -7.18 -4.56
N SER A 85 -6.30 -7.05 -3.32
CA SER A 85 -6.09 -8.17 -2.41
C SER A 85 -7.42 -8.84 -2.02
N ALA A 86 -8.46 -8.04 -1.81
CA ALA A 86 -9.82 -8.50 -1.58
C ALA A 86 -10.34 -9.33 -2.76
N GLU A 87 -10.02 -8.93 -3.99
CA GLU A 87 -10.42 -9.66 -5.20
C GLU A 87 -9.58 -10.91 -5.48
N LEU A 88 -8.25 -10.81 -5.35
CA LEU A 88 -7.32 -11.82 -5.85
C LEU A 88 -6.90 -12.84 -4.80
N LEU A 89 -6.66 -12.39 -3.56
CA LEU A 89 -6.05 -13.21 -2.52
C LEU A 89 -7.10 -13.77 -1.57
N THR A 90 -8.15 -13.01 -1.29
CA THR A 90 -9.10 -13.34 -0.22
C THR A 90 -9.78 -14.68 -0.45
N ALA A 91 -10.33 -14.95 -1.65
CA ALA A 91 -10.96 -16.23 -1.93
C ALA A 91 -9.98 -17.43 -1.84
N GLN A 92 -8.74 -17.23 -2.30
CA GLN A 92 -7.70 -18.25 -2.29
C GLN A 92 -7.26 -18.60 -0.86
N TYR A 93 -7.02 -17.58 -0.04
CA TYR A 93 -6.48 -17.77 1.31
C TYR A 93 -7.57 -18.07 2.33
N GLN A 94 -8.79 -17.56 2.19
CA GLN A 94 -9.92 -17.89 3.08
C GLN A 94 -10.15 -19.40 3.15
N SER A 95 -10.18 -20.08 2.00
CA SER A 95 -10.38 -21.54 1.96
C SER A 95 -9.23 -22.29 2.66
N ARG A 96 -7.99 -21.82 2.47
CA ARG A 96 -6.80 -22.43 3.08
C ARG A 96 -6.75 -22.19 4.59
N PHE A 97 -7.12 -21.00 5.05
CA PHE A 97 -7.24 -20.68 6.47
C PHE A 97 -8.32 -21.53 7.13
N ALA A 98 -9.50 -21.63 6.53
CA ALA A 98 -10.60 -22.45 7.06
C ALA A 98 -10.23 -23.94 7.17
N GLU A 99 -9.61 -24.51 6.12
CA GLU A 99 -9.14 -25.91 6.15
C GLU A 99 -8.05 -26.12 7.23
N MET A 100 -7.15 -25.15 7.37
CA MET A 100 -6.10 -25.16 8.39
C MET A 100 -6.69 -25.12 9.80
N GLU A 101 -7.68 -24.25 10.03
CA GLU A 101 -8.36 -24.08 11.31
C GLU A 101 -9.12 -25.34 11.71
N GLU A 102 -9.89 -25.93 10.79
CA GLU A 102 -10.59 -27.19 11.01
C GLU A 102 -9.61 -28.32 11.36
N ARG A 103 -8.54 -28.46 10.58
CA ARG A 103 -7.54 -29.53 10.78
C ARG A 103 -6.80 -29.39 12.12
N LEU A 104 -6.53 -28.16 12.54
CA LEU A 104 -5.82 -27.87 13.79
C LEU A 104 -6.77 -27.78 15.00
N GLY A 105 -8.09 -27.85 14.78
CA GLY A 105 -9.10 -27.68 15.84
C GLY A 105 -9.11 -26.27 16.42
N LEU A 106 -8.74 -25.26 15.63
CA LEU A 106 -8.76 -23.86 16.02
C LEU A 106 -10.20 -23.35 15.90
N GLY A 107 -10.73 -22.82 17.01
CA GLY A 107 -11.99 -22.08 17.00
C GLY A 107 -11.81 -20.65 16.50
N GLU A 108 -12.93 -19.97 16.25
CA GLU A 108 -13.01 -18.60 15.70
C GLU A 108 -12.21 -17.56 16.52
N ASP A 109 -12.00 -17.82 17.82
CA ASP A 109 -11.24 -16.96 18.74
C ASP A 109 -9.99 -17.66 19.33
N ALA A 110 -9.52 -18.77 18.75
CA ALA A 110 -8.49 -19.60 19.38
C ALA A 110 -7.08 -18.98 19.36
N ILE A 111 -6.87 -17.92 18.57
CA ILE A 111 -5.56 -17.27 18.39
C ILE A 111 -5.70 -15.78 18.67
N GLU A 112 -5.32 -15.38 19.88
CA GLU A 112 -5.23 -13.95 20.26
C GLU A 112 -3.98 -13.30 19.68
N HIS A 113 -2.87 -14.06 19.56
CA HIS A 113 -1.60 -13.57 19.04
C HIS A 113 -0.99 -14.56 18.06
N LEU A 114 -0.53 -14.07 16.90
CA LEU A 114 0.03 -14.92 15.86
C LEU A 114 1.22 -15.76 16.36
N GLU A 115 2.05 -15.22 17.27
CA GLU A 115 3.21 -15.93 17.82
C GLU A 115 2.82 -17.23 18.55
N SER A 116 1.64 -17.22 19.19
CA SER A 116 1.07 -18.34 19.94
C SER A 116 0.41 -19.39 19.04
N ALA A 117 0.17 -19.06 17.77
CA ALA A 117 -0.47 -19.96 16.82
C ALA A 117 0.43 -21.16 16.45
N PRO A 118 -0.15 -22.29 16.00
CA PRO A 118 0.64 -23.41 15.48
C PRO A 118 1.59 -22.98 14.35
N PRO A 119 2.78 -23.58 14.21
CA PRO A 119 3.77 -23.17 13.20
C PRO A 119 3.24 -23.15 11.76
N GLU A 120 2.39 -24.11 11.40
CA GLU A 120 1.79 -24.21 10.07
C GLU A 120 0.77 -23.09 9.81
N TYR A 121 0.03 -22.67 10.84
CA TYR A 121 -0.88 -21.54 10.76
C TYR A 121 -0.11 -20.22 10.63
N ARG A 122 0.99 -20.05 11.39
CA ARG A 122 1.89 -18.90 11.25
C ARG A 122 2.51 -18.83 9.86
N ALA A 123 2.93 -19.96 9.30
CA ALA A 123 3.49 -20.02 7.96
C ALA A 123 2.48 -19.56 6.89
N LEU A 124 1.21 -19.97 7.02
CA LEU A 124 0.15 -19.52 6.09
C LEU A 124 -0.14 -18.02 6.21
N HIS A 125 -0.15 -17.47 7.43
CA HIS A 125 -0.24 -16.01 7.65
C HIS A 125 0.94 -15.26 7.01
N LEU A 126 2.16 -15.77 7.19
CA LEU A 126 3.35 -15.17 6.58
C LEU A 126 3.28 -15.23 5.04
N GLU A 127 2.80 -16.34 4.47
CA GLU A 127 2.61 -16.48 3.02
C GLU A 127 1.59 -15.46 2.49
N PHE A 128 0.46 -15.30 3.18
CA PHE A 128 -0.55 -14.28 2.85
C PHE A 128 0.04 -12.87 2.92
N ALA A 129 0.75 -12.55 4.00
CA ALA A 129 1.39 -11.25 4.20
C ALA A 129 2.41 -10.94 3.08
N GLN A 130 3.20 -11.94 2.67
CA GLN A 130 4.15 -11.80 1.57
C GLN A 130 3.45 -11.56 0.24
N ALA A 131 2.34 -12.26 -0.03
CA ALA A 131 1.54 -12.05 -1.24
C ALA A 131 0.92 -10.65 -1.27
N ALA A 132 0.37 -10.18 -0.14
CA ALA A 132 -0.17 -8.84 -0.01
C ALA A 132 0.91 -7.75 -0.18
N ALA A 133 2.08 -7.93 0.45
CA ALA A 133 3.22 -7.02 0.30
C ALA A 133 3.74 -6.97 -1.14
N ALA A 134 3.78 -8.10 -1.84
CA ALA A 134 4.17 -8.15 -3.24
C ALA A 134 3.17 -7.38 -4.14
N LEU A 135 1.87 -7.50 -3.86
CA LEU A 135 0.83 -6.73 -4.55
C LEU A 135 0.96 -5.23 -4.30
N PHE A 136 1.31 -4.83 -3.07
CA PHE A 136 1.51 -3.42 -2.76
C PHE A 136 2.70 -2.83 -3.52
N VAL A 137 3.83 -3.56 -3.56
CA VAL A 137 5.02 -3.19 -4.34
C VAL A 137 4.69 -3.11 -5.84
N ALA A 138 3.96 -4.09 -6.38
CA ALA A 138 3.55 -4.09 -7.78
C ALA A 138 2.63 -2.91 -8.11
N THR A 139 1.74 -2.54 -7.19
CA THR A 139 0.83 -1.39 -7.37
C THR A 139 1.63 -0.08 -7.45
N PHE A 140 2.63 0.14 -6.59
CA PHE A 140 3.53 1.30 -6.74
C PHE A 140 4.22 1.33 -8.11
N GLN A 141 4.72 0.18 -8.58
CA GLN A 141 5.40 0.09 -9.88
C GLN A 141 4.46 0.41 -11.04
N ALA A 142 3.20 -0.04 -10.98
CA ALA A 142 2.19 0.24 -11.99
C ALA A 142 1.86 1.75 -12.12
N PHE A 143 2.02 2.51 -11.04
CA PHE A 143 1.86 3.97 -11.05
C PHE A 143 3.19 4.74 -11.25
N GLY A 144 4.27 4.06 -11.63
CA GLY A 144 5.57 4.69 -11.87
C GLY A 144 6.35 5.10 -10.60
N GLU A 145 5.85 4.74 -9.41
CA GLU A 145 6.48 5.03 -8.12
C GLU A 145 7.60 4.05 -7.76
N HIS A 146 8.53 3.81 -8.70
CA HIS A 146 9.60 2.81 -8.53
C HIS A 146 10.50 3.10 -7.31
N LYS A 147 10.68 4.38 -6.96
CA LYS A 147 11.46 4.76 -5.77
C LYS A 147 10.74 4.36 -4.47
N MET A 148 9.42 4.57 -4.39
CA MET A 148 8.63 4.15 -3.22
C MET A 148 8.56 2.62 -3.13
N ALA A 149 8.37 1.94 -4.26
CA ALA A 149 8.44 0.48 -4.35
C ALA A 149 9.79 -0.06 -3.85
N SER A 150 10.90 0.59 -4.24
CA SER A 150 12.24 0.22 -3.78
C SER A 150 12.44 0.48 -2.30
N LEU A 151 11.94 1.61 -1.76
CA LEU A 151 11.99 1.92 -0.33
C LEU A 151 11.23 0.85 0.46
N LEU A 152 10.00 0.54 0.08
CA LEU A 152 9.19 -0.48 0.75
C LEU A 152 9.87 -1.85 0.80
N ARG A 153 10.61 -2.23 -0.26
CA ARG A 153 11.32 -3.51 -0.34
C ARG A 153 12.64 -3.53 0.43
N GLN A 154 13.43 -2.46 0.32
CA GLN A 154 14.84 -2.46 0.73
C GLN A 154 15.10 -1.71 2.04
N ASN A 155 14.23 -0.76 2.40
CA ASN A 155 14.35 0.06 3.59
C ASN A 155 12.95 0.40 4.15
N PRO A 156 12.24 -0.59 4.69
CA PRO A 156 10.87 -0.42 5.17
C PRO A 156 10.79 0.61 6.31
N ASP A 157 11.77 0.68 7.20
CA ASP A 157 11.80 1.66 8.29
C ASP A 157 11.79 3.11 7.77
N GLU A 158 12.51 3.37 6.68
CA GLU A 158 12.50 4.70 6.04
C GLU A 158 11.19 4.97 5.31
N PHE A 159 10.57 3.95 4.72
CA PHE A 159 9.24 4.07 4.13
C PHE A 159 8.23 4.48 5.22
N ASP A 160 8.21 3.79 6.35
CA ASP A 160 7.31 4.06 7.47
C ASP A 160 7.57 5.43 8.07
N ARG A 161 8.83 5.83 8.22
CA ARG A 161 9.19 7.18 8.69
C ARG A 161 8.61 8.26 7.78
N LEU A 162 8.75 8.12 6.46
CA LEU A 162 8.22 9.09 5.49
C LEU A 162 6.68 9.10 5.47
N TYR A 163 6.08 7.91 5.53
CA TYR A 163 4.62 7.77 5.61
C TYR A 163 4.07 8.46 6.86
N ASN A 164 4.64 8.16 8.04
CA ASN A 164 4.18 8.72 9.31
C ASN A 164 4.42 10.24 9.39
N ALA A 165 5.57 10.74 8.93
CA ALA A 165 5.80 12.18 8.88
C ALA A 165 4.77 12.91 7.98
N GLY A 166 4.34 12.28 6.89
CA GLY A 166 3.29 12.81 6.03
C GLY A 166 1.89 12.69 6.65
N TYR A 167 1.60 11.58 7.34
CA TYR A 167 0.37 11.40 8.10
C TYR A 167 0.22 12.50 9.17
N GLU A 168 1.30 12.74 9.94
CA GLU A 168 1.34 13.76 10.99
C GLU A 168 1.12 15.17 10.46
N PHE A 169 1.55 15.46 9.24
CA PHE A 169 1.30 16.75 8.60
C PHE A 169 -0.20 17.04 8.43
N PHE A 170 -1.02 16.03 8.11
CA PHE A 170 -2.45 16.20 7.91
C PHE A 170 -3.28 16.01 9.17
N LEU A 171 -2.91 15.05 10.01
CA LEU A 171 -3.75 14.57 11.13
C LEU A 171 -3.18 14.93 12.51
N GLY A 172 -1.99 15.55 12.55
CA GLY A 172 -1.24 15.79 13.78
C GLY A 172 -0.52 14.54 14.28
N PRO A 173 0.28 14.64 15.35
CA PRO A 173 0.93 13.48 15.96
C PRO A 173 -0.14 12.46 16.37
N GLY A 174 -0.13 11.29 15.73
CA GLY A 174 -0.98 10.16 16.11
C GLY A 174 -0.42 9.45 17.34
N GLU A 175 -1.28 8.94 18.23
CA GLU A 175 -0.85 8.11 19.37
C GLU A 175 -0.47 6.68 18.97
N GLU A 176 -0.74 6.24 17.74
CA GLU A 176 -0.42 4.89 17.23
C GLU A 176 -0.24 4.93 15.70
N SER A 177 0.78 4.23 15.19
CA SER A 177 1.10 4.17 13.77
C SER A 177 -0.06 3.53 12.98
N ALA A 178 -0.61 4.24 12.00
CA ALA A 178 -1.69 3.73 11.14
C ALA A 178 -1.29 2.45 10.35
N LEU A 179 0.00 2.12 10.30
CA LEU A 179 0.52 0.94 9.62
C LEU A 179 0.74 -0.28 10.54
N GLU A 180 0.38 -0.22 11.84
CA GLU A 180 0.54 -1.39 12.73
C GLU A 180 -0.22 -2.63 12.22
N GLY A 181 -1.34 -2.46 11.51
CA GLY A 181 -2.08 -3.57 10.90
C GLY A 181 -1.33 -4.31 9.79
N LEU A 182 -0.40 -3.63 9.08
CA LEU A 182 0.35 -4.19 7.95
C LEU A 182 1.75 -4.70 8.37
N TRP A 183 2.34 -4.13 9.43
CA TRP A 183 3.68 -4.48 9.91
C TRP A 183 3.75 -5.31 11.19
N ALA A 184 2.65 -5.49 11.94
CA ALA A 184 2.62 -6.40 13.10
C ALA A 184 2.97 -7.87 12.77
N MET A 185 3.08 -8.22 11.48
CA MET A 185 3.52 -9.54 11.01
C MET A 185 5.04 -9.68 10.83
N LYS A 186 5.84 -8.62 10.96
CA LYS A 186 7.32 -8.68 10.79
C LYS A 186 8.14 -8.56 12.08
N ALA A 187 7.54 -8.27 13.23
CA ALA A 187 8.29 -8.07 14.48
C ALA A 187 8.67 -9.37 15.22
N ASN A 188 8.56 -10.55 14.60
CA ASN A 188 9.05 -11.82 15.15
C ASN A 188 10.09 -12.47 14.24
N ASP A 189 11.30 -11.93 14.28
CA ASP A 189 12.54 -12.67 14.01
C ASP A 189 13.30 -12.86 15.33
#